data_AF-A0A962VU36-F1
#
_entry.id   AF-A0A962VU36-F1
#
_cell.length_a   1.000
_cell.length_b   1.000
_cell.length_c   1.000
_cell.angle_alpha   90.00
_cell.angle_beta   90.00
_cell.angle_gamma   90.00
#
_symmetry.space_group_name_H-M   'P 1'
#
loop_
_entity.id
_entity.type
_entity.pdbx_description
1 polymer ?
#
loop_
_entity_poly.entity_id
_entity_poly.type
_entity_poly.pdbx_seq_one_letter_code
_entity_poly.pdbx_strand_id
1 'polypeptide(L)'
;ELNISDPRKIAAAAPITATAWADNVSSTAISAGTVVDADNPNLQNTIRIQFTSAGAFDVLDLTTGTTLATGLSYASGNEITYNGWSAIITGSPQGNISGNPVAASAEPTNQGSATVAVTGLTDLYDEDLLNKVEIRFTSTNTFDVFDLTKGATLASGVSYTSGGNISYNGWTAQITDDPGPPAVTPQAGDVFQIRSDGDAFVIKNNQGGIGDNRNALALVDLETKQQLLGGNTYRGVYAQMIAEVGAEGRRVENTLWSQEALLEQSTMTRESISGVNLDEEAANLVRFQQAYQAAAQIIQTSNAIFSTLLEAVRG
;
A
#
# COMPACT_ATOMS: atom_id res chain seq x y z
N GLU A 1 4.88 -1.95 18.82
CA GLU A 1 3.58 -1.72 18.15
C GLU A 1 3.81 -1.03 16.82
N LEU A 2 3.29 -1.60 15.73
CA LEU A 2 3.17 -0.91 14.46
C LEU A 2 2.00 0.07 14.60
N ASN A 3 2.32 1.31 14.92
CA ASN A 3 1.33 2.36 15.15
C ASN A 3 0.76 2.80 13.80
N ILE A 4 -0.31 2.15 13.34
CA ILE A 4 -1.04 2.53 12.12
C ILE A 4 -1.91 3.74 12.48
N SER A 5 -1.35 4.93 12.33
CA SER A 5 -2.02 6.20 12.63
C SER A 5 -2.98 6.69 11.54
N ASP A 6 -2.98 6.05 10.37
CA ASP A 6 -3.85 6.42 9.24
C ASP A 6 -4.26 5.18 8.41
N PRO A 7 -5.54 4.75 8.46
CA PRO A 7 -6.06 3.63 7.68
C PRO A 7 -5.94 3.80 6.16
N ARG A 8 -5.77 5.04 5.65
CA ARG A 8 -5.56 5.30 4.21
C ARG A 8 -4.23 4.73 3.70
N LYS A 9 -3.29 4.40 4.59
CA LYS A 9 -2.01 3.73 4.25
C LYS A 9 -2.17 2.23 3.96
N ILE A 10 -3.36 1.66 4.17
CA ILE A 10 -3.71 0.25 3.89
C ILE A 10 -4.63 0.15 2.65
N ALA A 11 -5.00 1.27 2.02
CA ALA A 11 -5.90 1.27 0.88
C ALA A 11 -5.28 0.52 -0.33
N ALA A 12 -6.04 -0.40 -0.91
CA ALA A 12 -5.72 -1.06 -2.17
C ALA A 12 -6.09 -0.13 -3.33
N ALA A 13 -5.15 0.68 -3.84
CA ALA A 13 -5.35 1.33 -5.14
C ALA A 13 -4.24 1.04 -6.13
N ALA A 14 -4.51 1.41 -7.37
CA ALA A 14 -3.69 1.09 -8.53
C ALA A 14 -2.31 1.78 -8.44
N PRO A 15 -1.20 1.09 -8.77
CA PRO A 15 0.14 1.68 -8.81
C PRO A 15 0.33 2.69 -9.95
N ILE A 16 -0.66 2.82 -10.83
CA ILE A 16 -0.69 3.80 -11.91
C ILE A 16 -1.93 4.68 -11.83
N THR A 17 -1.86 5.84 -12.46
CA THR A 17 -3.00 6.72 -12.74
C THR A 17 -3.08 6.96 -14.23
N ALA A 18 -4.30 6.99 -14.76
CA ALA A 18 -4.57 7.34 -16.15
C ALA A 18 -5.42 8.62 -16.16
N THR A 19 -4.96 9.66 -16.84
CA THR A 19 -5.58 10.98 -16.85
C THR A 19 -5.56 11.59 -18.24
N ALA A 20 -6.64 12.28 -18.61
CA ALA A 20 -6.62 13.17 -19.77
C ALA A 20 -5.64 14.32 -19.54
N TRP A 21 -5.00 14.79 -20.60
CA TRP A 21 -4.30 16.07 -20.52
C TRP A 21 -5.29 17.19 -20.21
N ALA A 22 -4.89 18.15 -19.37
CA ALA A 22 -5.79 19.21 -18.91
C ALA A 22 -6.29 20.10 -20.06
N ASP A 23 -5.46 20.26 -21.09
CA ASP A 23 -5.70 21.10 -22.26
C ASP A 23 -6.16 20.28 -23.49
N ASN A 24 -6.71 19.08 -23.29
CA ASN A 24 -7.33 18.34 -24.40
C ASN A 24 -8.39 19.19 -25.11
N VAL A 25 -8.49 19.04 -26.43
CA VAL A 25 -9.34 19.87 -27.29
C VAL A 25 -10.75 19.27 -27.40
N SER A 26 -10.91 17.97 -27.13
CA SER A 26 -12.21 17.30 -27.05
C SER A 26 -12.58 16.85 -25.63
N SER A 27 -13.84 16.43 -25.46
CA SER A 27 -14.35 15.84 -24.21
C SER A 27 -14.13 14.32 -24.11
N THR A 28 -13.13 13.77 -24.81
CA THR A 28 -12.81 12.33 -24.72
C THR A 28 -12.37 11.95 -23.31
N ALA A 29 -12.66 10.71 -22.93
CA ALA A 29 -12.41 10.22 -21.57
C ALA A 29 -11.60 8.94 -21.58
N ILE A 30 -10.68 8.83 -20.62
CA ILE A 30 -9.93 7.62 -20.32
C ILE A 30 -10.47 6.99 -19.03
N SER A 31 -10.60 5.66 -19.02
CA SER A 31 -10.93 4.90 -17.82
C SER A 31 -9.80 5.00 -16.78
N ALA A 32 -10.10 4.63 -15.54
CA ALA A 32 -9.01 4.28 -14.63
C ALA A 32 -8.17 3.15 -15.26
N GLY A 33 -6.84 3.28 -15.17
CA GLY A 33 -5.93 2.23 -15.61
C GLY A 33 -5.95 1.03 -14.67
N THR A 34 -5.83 -0.17 -15.21
CA THR A 34 -5.69 -1.40 -14.44
C THR A 34 -4.31 -2.00 -14.67
N VAL A 35 -3.78 -2.73 -13.67
CA VAL A 35 -2.52 -3.46 -13.83
C VAL A 35 -2.85 -4.87 -14.26
N VAL A 36 -2.33 -5.26 -15.42
CA VAL A 36 -2.47 -6.62 -15.98
C VAL A 36 -1.21 -7.45 -15.77
N ASP A 37 -0.04 -6.81 -15.59
CA ASP A 37 1.25 -7.45 -15.29
C ASP A 37 2.04 -6.56 -14.31
N ALA A 38 2.03 -6.96 -13.03
CA ALA A 38 2.68 -6.21 -11.95
C ALA A 38 4.21 -6.36 -11.93
N ASP A 39 4.74 -7.40 -12.60
CA ASP A 39 6.17 -7.69 -12.65
C ASP A 39 6.86 -6.98 -13.82
N ASN A 40 6.10 -6.27 -14.66
CA ASN A 40 6.65 -5.51 -15.78
C ASN A 40 7.59 -4.40 -15.26
N PRO A 41 8.88 -4.39 -15.67
CA PRO A 41 9.86 -3.44 -15.14
C PRO A 41 9.54 -1.98 -15.52
N ASN A 42 8.75 -1.77 -16.57
CA ASN A 42 8.39 -0.44 -17.09
C ASN A 42 7.02 0.04 -16.62
N LEU A 43 6.34 -0.69 -15.72
CA LEU A 43 4.97 -0.38 -15.25
C LEU A 43 4.83 1.03 -14.70
N GLN A 44 5.91 1.57 -14.13
CA GLN A 44 5.92 2.89 -13.51
C GLN A 44 6.38 4.01 -14.43
N ASN A 45 6.72 3.71 -15.70
CA ASN A 45 7.10 4.74 -16.66
C ASN A 45 5.91 5.64 -16.97
N THR A 46 6.18 6.93 -17.14
CA THR A 46 5.21 7.90 -17.65
C THR A 46 5.02 7.64 -19.14
N ILE A 47 3.82 7.22 -19.53
CA ILE A 47 3.41 7.00 -20.91
C ILE A 47 2.46 8.10 -21.35
N ARG A 48 2.69 8.68 -22.53
CA ARG A 48 1.75 9.55 -23.22
C ARG A 48 1.15 8.80 -24.41
N ILE A 49 -0.17 8.71 -24.44
CA ILE A 49 -0.94 8.39 -25.64
C ILE A 49 -1.25 9.71 -26.32
N GLN A 50 -0.72 9.93 -27.53
CA GLN A 50 -0.93 11.15 -28.31
C GLN A 50 -1.77 10.83 -29.55
N PHE A 51 -2.94 11.44 -29.69
CA PHE A 51 -3.74 11.26 -30.90
C PHE A 51 -3.16 12.03 -32.08
N THR A 52 -2.91 11.32 -33.18
CA THR A 52 -2.45 11.91 -34.44
C THR A 52 -3.61 12.14 -35.41
N SER A 53 -4.72 11.43 -35.23
CA SER A 53 -6.00 11.66 -35.90
C SER A 53 -7.15 11.15 -35.03
N ALA A 54 -8.40 11.37 -35.45
CA ALA A 54 -9.56 10.81 -34.72
C ALA A 54 -9.60 9.27 -34.68
N GLY A 55 -8.83 8.60 -35.55
CA GLY A 55 -8.76 7.14 -35.65
C GLY A 55 -7.37 6.56 -35.42
N ALA A 56 -6.39 7.37 -34.97
CA ALA A 56 -5.04 6.87 -34.72
C ALA A 56 -4.29 7.63 -33.63
N PHE A 57 -3.41 6.92 -32.92
CA PHE A 57 -2.55 7.47 -31.88
C PHE A 57 -1.16 6.85 -31.88
N ASP A 58 -0.24 7.59 -31.27
CA ASP A 58 1.12 7.15 -30.97
C ASP A 58 1.26 6.93 -29.45
N VAL A 59 2.22 6.10 -29.06
CA VAL A 59 2.52 5.77 -27.66
C VAL A 59 3.97 6.13 -27.39
N LEU A 60 4.17 7.11 -26.53
CA LEU A 60 5.48 7.65 -26.16
C LEU A 60 5.76 7.32 -24.70
N ASP A 61 6.97 6.82 -24.43
CA ASP A 61 7.49 6.63 -23.08
C ASP A 61 8.35 7.84 -22.72
N LEU A 62 7.80 8.70 -21.87
CA LEU A 62 8.42 9.96 -21.47
C LEU A 62 9.57 9.73 -20.48
N THR A 63 9.54 8.62 -19.74
CA THR A 63 10.60 8.28 -18.78
C THR A 63 11.88 7.83 -19.49
N THR A 64 11.75 7.06 -20.56
CA THR A 64 12.90 6.54 -21.32
C THR A 64 13.27 7.41 -22.52
N GLY A 65 12.39 8.33 -22.93
CA GLY A 65 12.57 9.15 -24.13
C GLY A 65 12.46 8.34 -25.41
N THR A 66 11.56 7.35 -25.44
CA THR A 66 11.39 6.45 -26.58
C THR A 66 9.96 6.42 -27.09
N THR A 67 9.79 6.22 -28.39
CA THR A 67 8.47 5.98 -28.99
C THR A 67 8.23 4.48 -29.02
N LEU A 68 7.23 4.00 -28.27
CA LEU A 68 6.90 2.57 -28.17
C LEU A 68 6.14 2.08 -29.39
N ALA A 69 5.26 2.93 -29.95
CA ALA A 69 4.47 2.61 -31.13
C ALA A 69 3.97 3.88 -31.81
N THR A 70 3.74 3.81 -33.13
CA THR A 70 3.18 4.91 -33.93
C THR A 70 2.05 4.42 -34.83
N GLY A 71 1.10 5.30 -35.14
CA GLY A 71 0.03 5.05 -36.10
C GLY A 71 -0.93 3.93 -35.72
N LEU A 72 -1.09 3.65 -34.41
CA LEU A 72 -1.99 2.60 -33.94
C LEU A 72 -3.43 2.99 -34.23
N SER A 73 -4.21 2.03 -34.72
CA SER A 73 -5.63 2.27 -34.97
C SER A 73 -6.40 2.42 -33.66
N TYR A 74 -7.24 3.46 -33.60
CA TYR A 74 -8.16 3.70 -32.50
C TYR A 74 -9.58 3.32 -32.88
N ALA A 75 -10.24 2.61 -31.97
CA ALA A 75 -11.69 2.47 -31.93
C ALA A 75 -12.15 2.73 -30.50
N SER A 76 -13.16 3.60 -30.35
CA SER A 76 -13.70 3.96 -29.05
C SER A 76 -14.17 2.73 -28.27
N GLY A 77 -13.72 2.63 -27.02
CA GLY A 77 -14.07 1.53 -26.12
C GLY A 77 -13.15 0.31 -26.21
N ASN A 78 -12.21 0.27 -27.15
CA ASN A 78 -11.21 -0.79 -27.19
C ASN A 78 -10.20 -0.63 -26.04
N GLU A 79 -9.71 -1.77 -25.55
CA GLU A 79 -8.64 -1.81 -24.56
C GLU A 79 -7.29 -1.48 -25.19
N ILE A 80 -6.51 -0.66 -24.49
CA ILE A 80 -5.14 -0.27 -24.83
C ILE A 80 -4.23 -0.80 -23.72
N THR A 81 -3.21 -1.58 -24.08
CA THR A 81 -2.32 -2.25 -23.12
C THR A 81 -0.86 -1.94 -23.41
N TYR A 82 -0.14 -1.34 -22.47
CA TYR A 82 1.30 -1.05 -22.55
C TYR A 82 1.93 -1.21 -21.17
N ASN A 83 3.22 -1.58 -21.13
CA ASN A 83 4.00 -1.66 -19.89
C ASN A 83 3.28 -2.37 -18.72
N GLY A 84 2.52 -3.43 -18.98
CA GLY A 84 1.81 -4.19 -17.96
C GLY A 84 0.57 -3.53 -17.37
N TRP A 85 0.10 -2.41 -17.93
CA TRP A 85 -1.19 -1.82 -17.61
C TRP A 85 -2.15 -1.86 -18.79
N SER A 86 -3.46 -1.76 -18.52
CA SER A 86 -4.49 -1.53 -19.52
C SER A 86 -5.41 -0.36 -19.18
N ALA A 87 -5.92 0.33 -20.20
CA ALA A 87 -6.90 1.41 -20.06
C ALA A 87 -7.82 1.44 -21.28
N ILE A 88 -9.00 2.03 -21.14
CA ILE A 88 -9.98 2.20 -22.21
C ILE A 88 -10.19 3.69 -22.46
N ILE A 89 -10.07 4.12 -23.71
CA ILE A 89 -10.43 5.47 -24.14
C ILE A 89 -11.76 5.42 -24.89
N THR A 90 -12.65 6.37 -24.58
CA THR A 90 -13.98 6.47 -25.19
C THR A 90 -14.23 7.84 -25.80
N GLY A 91 -15.03 7.87 -26.87
CA GLY A 91 -15.40 9.07 -27.61
C GLY A 91 -14.60 9.26 -28.90
N SER A 92 -14.70 10.45 -29.49
CA SER A 92 -14.06 10.83 -30.75
C SER A 92 -12.94 11.84 -30.48
N PRO A 93 -11.68 11.38 -30.37
CA PRO A 93 -10.57 12.25 -30.06
C PRO A 93 -10.24 13.16 -31.24
N GLN A 94 -9.64 14.30 -30.95
CA GLN A 94 -9.05 15.17 -31.94
C GLN A 94 -7.57 14.82 -32.11
N GLY A 95 -7.11 14.69 -33.36
CA GLY A 95 -5.68 14.58 -33.64
C GLY A 95 -5.01 15.92 -33.90
N ASN A 96 -3.69 15.88 -34.04
CA ASN A 96 -2.86 17.02 -34.40
C ASN A 96 -3.31 17.69 -35.71
N ILE A 97 -3.77 18.95 -35.67
CA ILE A 97 -4.23 19.68 -36.87
C ILE A 97 -3.05 20.32 -37.61
N SER A 98 -2.09 20.86 -36.86
CA SER A 98 -0.92 21.59 -37.35
C SER A 98 0.22 20.66 -37.78
N GLY A 99 -0.02 19.34 -37.77
CA GLY A 99 0.97 18.30 -38.04
C GLY A 99 1.96 18.03 -36.89
N ASN A 100 1.87 18.80 -35.80
CA ASN A 100 2.66 18.67 -34.59
C ASN A 100 1.73 18.56 -33.36
N PRO A 101 2.19 17.99 -32.24
CA PRO A 101 1.38 17.85 -31.02
C PRO A 101 1.08 19.17 -30.30
N VAL A 102 1.67 20.28 -30.76
CA VAL A 102 1.44 21.63 -30.23
C VAL A 102 1.16 22.61 -31.36
N ALA A 103 0.35 23.63 -31.06
CA ALA A 103 0.02 24.71 -31.97
C ALA A 103 0.28 26.06 -31.30
N ALA A 104 0.60 27.05 -32.14
CA ALA A 104 0.76 28.43 -31.74
C ALA A 104 -0.43 29.27 -32.22
N SER A 105 -0.86 30.23 -31.40
CA SER A 105 -1.87 31.21 -31.79
C SER A 105 -1.64 32.56 -31.13
N ALA A 106 -1.93 33.65 -31.85
CA ALA A 106 -1.99 34.98 -31.29
C ALA A 106 -3.39 35.26 -30.74
N GLU A 107 -3.50 35.97 -29.61
CA GLU A 107 -4.80 36.39 -29.09
C GLU A 107 -5.45 37.45 -30.01
N PRO A 108 -6.75 37.33 -30.33
CA PRO A 108 -7.44 38.29 -31.21
C PRO A 108 -7.47 39.72 -30.69
N THR A 109 -7.22 39.92 -29.39
CA THR A 109 -7.18 41.24 -28.74
C THR A 109 -5.81 41.92 -28.84
N ASN A 110 -4.81 41.27 -29.44
CA ASN A 110 -3.50 41.87 -29.63
C ASN A 110 -3.59 43.15 -30.47
N GLN A 111 -2.82 44.16 -30.05
CA GLN A 111 -2.70 45.42 -30.76
C GLN A 111 -1.63 45.32 -31.86
N GLY A 112 -0.59 44.52 -31.64
CA GLY A 112 0.40 44.17 -32.65
C GLY A 112 -0.14 43.20 -33.71
N SER A 113 0.44 43.24 -34.90
CA SER A 113 0.11 42.36 -36.03
C SER A 113 1.09 41.19 -36.21
N ALA A 114 2.04 41.02 -35.28
CA ALA A 114 3.00 39.93 -35.32
C ALA A 114 2.31 38.56 -35.31
N THR A 115 2.94 37.60 -35.99
CA THR A 115 2.47 36.22 -36.08
C THR A 115 3.35 35.31 -35.24
N VAL A 116 2.80 34.17 -34.81
CA VAL A 116 3.55 33.15 -34.08
C VAL A 116 3.43 31.81 -34.80
N ALA A 117 4.54 31.07 -34.85
CA ALA A 117 4.57 29.73 -35.38
C ALA A 117 5.47 28.84 -34.53
N VAL A 118 5.06 27.58 -34.34
CA VAL A 118 5.96 26.53 -33.85
C VAL A 118 6.90 26.16 -34.99
N THR A 119 8.21 26.33 -34.78
CA THR A 119 9.24 26.09 -35.81
C THR A 119 10.01 24.80 -35.58
N GLY A 120 9.89 24.18 -34.41
CA GLY A 120 10.48 22.87 -34.15
C GLY A 120 10.09 22.27 -32.81
N LEU A 121 10.38 20.98 -32.66
CA LEU A 121 10.23 20.22 -31.43
C LEU A 121 11.63 19.71 -31.07
N THR A 122 12.20 20.28 -30.01
CA THR A 122 13.53 19.93 -29.50
C THR A 122 13.49 18.70 -28.60
N ASP A 123 12.36 18.47 -27.91
CA ASP A 123 12.13 17.28 -27.11
C ASP A 123 10.64 16.91 -27.13
N LEU A 124 10.30 15.83 -27.83
CA LEU A 124 8.94 15.29 -27.90
C LEU A 124 8.52 14.58 -26.59
N TYR A 125 9.48 14.25 -25.74
CA TYR A 125 9.28 13.44 -24.54
C TYR A 125 9.20 14.28 -23.27
N ASP A 126 9.40 15.59 -23.37
CA ASP A 126 9.18 16.53 -22.28
C ASP A 126 7.76 16.34 -21.73
N GLU A 127 7.65 16.08 -20.42
CA GLU A 127 6.36 15.88 -19.76
C GLU A 127 5.48 17.12 -19.94
N ASP A 128 6.04 18.32 -19.99
CA ASP A 128 5.28 19.57 -20.07
C ASP A 128 5.00 20.06 -21.49
N LEU A 129 5.38 19.28 -22.52
CA LEU A 129 5.26 19.65 -23.93
C LEU A 129 3.88 20.21 -24.29
N LEU A 130 2.82 19.62 -23.74
CA LEU A 130 1.44 19.94 -24.08
C LEU A 130 0.79 20.97 -23.14
N ASN A 131 1.53 21.48 -22.15
CA ASN A 131 1.02 22.53 -21.28
C ASN A 131 0.70 23.79 -22.10
N LYS A 132 -0.39 24.45 -21.73
CA LYS A 132 -0.71 25.77 -22.26
C LYS A 132 0.30 26.79 -21.71
N VAL A 133 1.11 27.33 -22.61
CA VAL A 133 2.09 28.38 -22.32
C VAL A 133 1.64 29.70 -22.94
N GLU A 134 1.70 30.78 -22.17
CA GLU A 134 1.50 32.16 -22.61
C GLU A 134 2.82 32.93 -22.67
N ILE A 135 3.06 33.60 -23.79
CA ILE A 135 4.10 34.59 -23.97
C ILE A 135 3.40 35.96 -23.95
N ARG A 136 3.68 36.77 -22.93
CA ARG A 136 3.04 38.08 -22.74
C ARG A 136 4.06 39.20 -22.86
N PHE A 137 3.85 40.08 -23.83
CA PHE A 137 4.68 41.26 -23.99
C PHE A 137 4.46 42.26 -22.86
N THR A 138 5.55 42.68 -22.23
CA THR A 138 5.57 43.70 -21.18
C THR A 138 5.95 45.07 -21.72
N SER A 139 6.64 45.10 -22.86
CA SER A 139 6.94 46.28 -23.67
C SER A 139 7.05 45.87 -25.14
N THR A 140 7.44 46.77 -26.05
CA THR A 140 7.69 46.40 -27.45
C THR A 140 8.89 45.48 -27.64
N ASN A 141 9.80 45.44 -26.67
CA ASN A 141 11.08 44.74 -26.79
C ASN A 141 11.30 43.70 -25.68
N THR A 142 10.30 43.45 -24.83
CA THR A 142 10.40 42.49 -23.73
C THR A 142 9.12 41.72 -23.52
N PHE A 143 9.25 40.46 -23.12
CA PHE A 143 8.13 39.60 -22.74
C PHE A 143 8.44 38.71 -21.55
N ASP A 144 7.38 38.18 -20.93
CA ASP A 144 7.40 37.14 -19.91
C ASP A 144 6.77 35.87 -20.48
N VAL A 145 7.10 34.71 -19.88
CA VAL A 145 6.59 33.39 -20.29
C VAL A 145 5.97 32.69 -19.09
N PHE A 146 4.74 32.22 -19.25
CA PHE A 146 3.93 31.59 -18.20
C PHE A 146 3.44 30.22 -18.64
N ASP A 147 3.62 29.19 -17.81
CA ASP A 147 2.93 27.92 -17.93
C ASP A 147 1.60 28.03 -17.18
N LEU A 148 0.49 28.11 -17.91
CA LEU A 148 -0.84 28.25 -17.34
C LEU A 148 -1.40 26.94 -16.79
N THR A 149 -1.00 25.80 -17.36
CA THR A 149 -1.43 24.47 -16.89
C THR A 149 -0.89 24.22 -15.48
N LYS A 150 0.33 24.67 -15.20
CA LYS A 150 0.95 24.59 -13.86
C LYS A 150 0.75 25.84 -12.99
N GLY A 151 0.36 26.97 -13.58
CA GLY A 151 0.31 28.25 -12.88
C GLY A 151 1.69 28.78 -12.46
N ALA A 152 2.71 28.55 -13.30
CA ALA A 152 4.10 28.87 -13.01
C ALA A 152 4.67 29.90 -14.00
N THR A 153 5.57 30.77 -13.55
CA THR A 153 6.36 31.65 -14.43
C THR A 153 7.60 30.91 -14.90
N LEU A 154 7.76 30.74 -16.22
CA LEU A 154 8.91 30.09 -16.83
C LEU A 154 10.08 31.06 -17.05
N ALA A 155 9.78 32.30 -17.43
CA ALA A 155 10.78 33.35 -17.59
C ALA A 155 10.16 34.74 -17.45
N SER A 156 10.96 35.74 -17.08
CA SER A 156 10.52 37.14 -17.04
C SER A 156 11.61 38.08 -17.56
N GLY A 157 11.19 39.15 -18.23
CA GLY A 157 12.07 40.18 -18.77
C GLY A 157 12.91 39.71 -19.96
N VAL A 158 12.44 38.72 -20.72
CA VAL A 158 13.15 38.18 -21.87
C VAL A 158 13.17 39.23 -22.97
N SER A 159 14.35 39.50 -23.54
CA SER A 159 14.48 40.44 -24.66
C SER A 159 13.88 39.86 -25.94
N TYR A 160 13.05 40.65 -26.61
CA TYR A 160 12.44 40.29 -27.88
C TYR A 160 13.33 40.67 -29.06
N THR A 161 13.53 39.72 -29.96
CA THR A 161 14.02 39.94 -31.32
C THR A 161 13.05 39.24 -32.28
N SER A 162 12.55 39.95 -33.28
CA SER A 162 11.66 39.38 -34.31
C SER A 162 12.32 38.18 -35.00
N GLY A 163 11.60 37.07 -35.10
CA GLY A 163 12.10 35.79 -35.63
C GLY A 163 13.09 35.07 -34.71
N GLY A 164 13.33 35.56 -33.50
CA GLY A 164 14.17 34.91 -32.50
C GLY A 164 13.51 33.63 -31.96
N ASN A 165 14.33 32.63 -31.65
CA ASN A 165 13.85 31.38 -31.06
C ASN A 165 13.39 31.60 -29.62
N ILE A 166 12.20 31.11 -29.33
CA ILE A 166 11.62 31.02 -27.98
C ILE A 166 11.40 29.53 -27.73
N SER A 167 12.13 28.94 -26.77
CA SER A 167 12.13 27.49 -26.56
C SER A 167 11.84 27.16 -25.09
N TYR A 168 10.73 26.45 -24.86
CA TYR A 168 10.28 25.97 -23.55
C TYR A 168 9.58 24.63 -23.73
N ASN A 169 9.55 23.79 -22.68
CA ASN A 169 8.83 22.52 -22.64
C ASN A 169 9.04 21.66 -23.90
N GLY A 170 10.28 21.56 -24.40
CA GLY A 170 10.59 20.75 -25.57
C GLY A 170 10.12 21.28 -26.95
N TRP A 171 9.45 22.42 -27.04
CA TRP A 171 9.12 23.07 -28.33
C TRP A 171 9.98 24.32 -28.58
N THR A 172 10.04 24.75 -29.83
CA THR A 172 10.59 26.05 -30.25
C THR A 172 9.56 26.77 -31.12
N ALA A 173 9.29 28.02 -30.78
CA ALA A 173 8.43 28.91 -31.53
C ALA A 173 9.18 30.19 -31.91
N GLN A 174 8.68 30.88 -32.92
CA GLN A 174 9.15 32.19 -33.32
C GLN A 174 7.95 33.13 -33.43
N ILE A 175 8.12 34.33 -32.89
CA ILE A 175 7.21 35.46 -33.09
C ILE A 175 7.88 36.37 -34.11
N THR A 176 7.17 36.64 -35.21
CA THR A 176 7.69 37.39 -36.35
C THR A 176 6.81 38.60 -36.59
N ASP A 177 7.41 39.78 -36.53
CA ASP A 177 6.75 41.04 -36.87
C ASP A 177 6.18 40.98 -38.30
N ASP A 178 4.95 41.45 -38.49
CA ASP A 178 4.35 41.58 -39.81
C ASP A 178 4.90 42.83 -40.51
N PRO A 179 5.53 42.71 -41.69
CA PRO A 179 6.03 43.85 -42.46
C PRO A 179 4.93 44.63 -43.20
N GLY A 180 3.67 44.16 -43.22
CA GLY A 180 2.57 44.77 -43.95
C GLY A 180 1.97 46.02 -43.26
N PRO A 181 1.39 46.99 -44.00
CA PRO A 181 0.82 48.20 -43.40
C PRO A 181 -0.62 48.00 -42.85
N PRO A 182 -0.92 48.48 -41.62
CA PRO A 182 0.02 49.06 -40.66
C PRO A 182 0.82 47.96 -39.94
N ALA A 183 2.16 48.07 -40.00
CA ALA A 183 3.06 47.17 -39.28
C ALA A 183 3.10 47.64 -37.83
N VAL A 184 2.50 46.85 -36.93
CA VAL A 184 2.54 47.13 -35.51
C VAL A 184 3.33 46.01 -34.87
N THR A 185 4.57 46.32 -34.45
CA THR A 185 5.35 45.42 -33.61
C THR A 185 4.55 45.07 -32.36
N PRO A 186 4.81 43.92 -31.71
CA PRO A 186 4.18 43.58 -30.45
C PRO A 186 4.17 44.76 -29.47
N GLN A 187 3.04 44.96 -28.80
CA GLN A 187 2.83 46.00 -27.80
C GLN A 187 2.74 45.39 -26.41
N ALA A 188 2.95 46.22 -25.39
CA ALA A 188 2.69 45.81 -24.01
C ALA A 188 1.24 45.32 -23.87
N GLY A 189 1.07 44.10 -23.36
CA GLY A 189 -0.22 43.43 -23.22
C GLY A 189 -0.56 42.44 -24.33
N ASP A 190 0.20 42.40 -25.44
CA ASP A 190 0.00 41.37 -26.47
C ASP A 190 0.36 39.98 -25.94
N VAL A 191 -0.46 38.98 -26.27
CA VAL A 191 -0.34 37.61 -25.81
C VAL A 191 -0.29 36.64 -26.98
N PHE A 192 0.66 35.72 -26.92
CA PHE A 192 0.78 34.58 -27.82
C PHE A 192 0.73 33.31 -26.98
N GLN A 193 0.08 32.27 -27.50
CA GLN A 193 -0.13 31.02 -26.81
C GLN A 193 0.49 29.86 -27.58
N ILE A 194 1.17 28.97 -26.86
CA ILE A 194 1.48 27.62 -27.29
C ILE A 194 0.62 26.67 -26.48
N ARG A 195 -0.05 25.72 -27.12
CA ARG A 195 -0.94 24.77 -26.46
C ARG A 195 -0.92 23.43 -27.17
N SER A 196 -1.42 22.41 -26.51
CA SER A 196 -1.79 21.13 -27.13
C SER A 196 -2.56 21.35 -28.42
N ASP A 197 -2.19 20.57 -29.43
CA ASP A 197 -2.89 20.48 -30.70
C ASP A 197 -3.30 19.04 -30.93
N GLY A 198 -4.53 18.72 -30.52
CA GLY A 198 -5.00 17.34 -30.42
C GLY A 198 -5.05 16.86 -28.97
N ASP A 199 -5.64 15.68 -28.80
CA ASP A 199 -5.85 15.08 -27.50
C ASP A 199 -4.67 14.17 -27.10
N ALA A 200 -4.35 14.21 -25.82
CA ALA A 200 -3.40 13.30 -25.22
C ALA A 200 -3.90 12.77 -23.88
N PHE A 201 -3.38 11.61 -23.50
CA PHE A 201 -3.63 10.98 -22.22
C PHE A 201 -2.31 10.56 -21.61
N VAL A 202 -2.20 10.67 -20.30
CA VAL A 202 -1.01 10.30 -19.55
C VAL A 202 -1.34 9.15 -18.63
N ILE A 203 -0.51 8.13 -18.69
CA ILE A 203 -0.46 7.07 -17.70
C ILE A 203 0.84 7.25 -16.95
N LYS A 204 0.78 7.40 -15.63
CA LYS A 204 1.98 7.61 -14.81
C LYS A 204 1.89 6.89 -13.48
N ASN A 205 3.05 6.74 -12.83
CA ASN A 205 3.16 6.21 -11.48
C ASN A 205 2.24 6.98 -10.52
N ASN A 206 1.48 6.26 -9.69
CA ASN A 206 0.62 6.83 -8.67
C ASN A 206 1.39 7.28 -7.40
N GLN A 207 2.65 7.72 -7.55
CA GLN A 207 3.52 8.04 -6.42
C GLN A 207 2.95 9.17 -5.56
N GLY A 208 2.56 8.85 -4.31
CA GLY A 208 2.01 9.81 -3.37
C GLY A 208 0.58 10.27 -3.68
N GLY A 209 -0.07 9.65 -4.67
CA GLY A 209 -1.48 9.88 -4.97
C GLY A 209 -2.40 9.27 -3.91
N ILE A 210 -3.64 9.75 -3.86
CA ILE A 210 -4.67 9.17 -3.00
C ILE A 210 -4.88 7.71 -3.45
N GLY A 211 -4.54 6.75 -2.59
CA GLY A 211 -4.69 5.32 -2.85
C GLY A 211 -3.41 4.51 -3.10
N ASP A 212 -2.23 5.12 -3.10
CA ASP A 212 -0.95 4.39 -3.28
C ASP A 212 -0.76 3.24 -2.26
N ASN A 213 -0.81 1.98 -2.73
CA ASN A 213 -0.74 0.77 -1.89
C ASN A 213 0.68 0.22 -1.71
N ARG A 214 1.72 0.90 -2.21
CA ARG A 214 3.10 0.39 -2.16
C ARG A 214 3.61 0.19 -0.74
N ASN A 215 3.11 0.96 0.23
CA ASN A 215 3.40 0.74 1.65
C ASN A 215 2.76 -0.55 2.19
N ALA A 216 1.57 -0.92 1.71
CA ALA A 216 0.90 -2.16 2.08
C ALA A 216 1.57 -3.37 1.41
N LEU A 217 1.95 -3.26 0.13
CA LEU A 217 2.75 -4.28 -0.55
C LEU A 217 4.11 -4.47 0.12
N ALA A 218 4.82 -3.38 0.46
CA ALA A 218 6.08 -3.46 1.19
C ALA A 218 5.93 -4.13 2.57
N LEU A 219 4.77 -4.00 3.22
CA LEU A 219 4.45 -4.68 4.48
C LEU A 219 4.15 -6.18 4.26
N VAL A 220 3.42 -6.55 3.20
CA VAL A 220 3.20 -7.95 2.82
C VAL A 220 4.52 -8.62 2.45
N ASP A 221 5.39 -7.94 1.70
CA ASP A 221 6.72 -8.44 1.33
C ASP A 221 7.62 -8.69 2.54
N LEU A 222 7.39 -8.02 3.68
CA LEU A 222 8.11 -8.35 4.91
C LEU A 222 7.81 -9.78 5.36
N GLU A 223 6.63 -10.35 5.09
CA GLU A 223 6.32 -11.75 5.46
C GLU A 223 7.38 -12.73 4.95
N THR A 224 7.87 -12.52 3.72
CA THR A 224 8.80 -13.41 3.01
C THR A 224 10.25 -12.94 3.03
N LYS A 225 10.53 -11.68 3.44
CA LYS A 225 11.90 -11.17 3.52
C LYS A 225 12.73 -11.87 4.59
N GLN A 226 13.87 -12.42 4.17
CA GLN A 226 14.87 -13.14 4.99
C GLN A 226 15.77 -12.19 5.79
N GLN A 227 15.20 -11.30 6.60
CA GLN A 227 15.95 -10.27 7.32
C GLN A 227 15.95 -10.45 8.84
N LEU A 228 15.19 -11.41 9.38
CA LEU A 228 15.11 -11.65 10.83
C LEU A 228 16.07 -12.75 11.28
N LEU A 229 16.59 -12.63 12.51
CA LEU A 229 17.23 -13.70 13.28
C LEU A 229 18.11 -14.66 12.43
N GLY A 230 19.13 -14.10 11.76
CA GLY A 230 20.10 -14.89 10.99
C GLY A 230 19.67 -15.27 9.56
N GLY A 231 18.74 -14.54 8.95
CA GLY A 231 18.31 -14.77 7.57
C GLY A 231 16.98 -15.51 7.43
N ASN A 232 16.21 -15.60 8.51
CA ASN A 232 14.87 -16.17 8.52
C ASN A 232 13.82 -15.16 8.04
N THR A 233 12.72 -15.69 7.50
CA THR A 233 11.53 -14.90 7.18
C THR A 233 10.72 -14.60 8.44
N TYR A 234 9.92 -13.53 8.43
CA TYR A 234 9.03 -13.21 9.55
C TYR A 234 8.04 -14.35 9.82
N ARG A 235 7.52 -14.99 8.76
CA ARG A 235 6.70 -16.21 8.87
C ARG A 235 7.44 -17.36 9.52
N GLY A 236 8.71 -17.56 9.17
CA GLY A 236 9.55 -18.62 9.73
C GLY A 236 9.76 -18.46 11.23
N VAL A 237 10.10 -17.24 11.67
CA VAL A 237 10.27 -16.93 13.11
C VAL A 237 8.97 -17.12 13.88
N TYR A 238 7.83 -16.70 13.32
CA TYR A 238 6.53 -16.92 13.96
C TYR A 238 6.17 -18.40 14.09
N ALA A 239 6.42 -19.21 13.05
CA ALA A 239 6.22 -20.65 13.10
C ALA A 239 7.11 -21.33 14.15
N GLN A 240 8.37 -20.89 14.28
CA GLN A 240 9.29 -21.38 15.31
C GLN A 240 8.80 -21.03 16.72
N MET A 241 8.30 -19.82 16.94
CA MET A 241 7.74 -19.41 18.22
C MET A 241 6.53 -20.26 18.62
N ILE A 242 5.60 -20.54 17.70
CA ILE A 242 4.46 -21.44 17.95
C ILE A 242 4.96 -22.85 18.30
N ALA A 243 5.94 -23.35 17.55
CA ALA A 243 6.50 -24.67 17.80
C ALA A 243 7.15 -24.76 19.18
N GLU A 244 7.85 -23.71 19.62
CA GLU A 244 8.47 -23.63 20.95
C GLU A 244 7.42 -23.59 22.06
N VAL A 245 6.39 -22.75 21.95
CA VAL A 245 5.28 -22.71 22.91
C VAL A 245 4.55 -24.06 22.97
N GLY A 246 4.31 -24.69 21.82
CA GLY A 246 3.68 -26.02 21.77
C GLY A 246 4.54 -27.14 22.34
N ALA A 247 5.87 -27.04 22.20
CA ALA A 247 6.81 -27.97 22.83
C ALA A 247 6.83 -27.77 24.36
N GLU A 248 6.88 -26.53 24.83
CA GLU A 248 6.90 -26.21 26.26
C GLU A 248 5.56 -26.58 26.93
N GLY A 249 4.42 -26.35 26.27
CA GLY A 249 3.11 -26.79 26.76
C GLY A 249 3.05 -28.30 27.00
N ARG A 250 3.51 -29.11 26.03
CA ARG A 250 3.61 -30.58 26.18
C ARG A 250 4.57 -30.99 27.29
N ARG A 251 5.65 -30.24 27.48
CA ARG A 251 6.61 -30.48 28.57
C ARG A 251 5.96 -30.25 29.94
N VAL A 252 5.21 -29.16 30.08
CA VAL A 252 4.47 -28.83 31.30
C VAL A 252 3.41 -29.89 31.61
N GLU A 253 2.66 -30.34 30.61
CA GLU A 253 1.64 -31.40 30.76
C GLU A 253 2.25 -32.73 31.23
N ASN A 254 3.33 -33.19 30.60
CA ASN A 254 4.05 -34.40 31.04
C ASN A 254 4.62 -34.25 32.46
N THR A 255 5.09 -33.05 32.79
CA THR A 255 5.61 -32.75 34.14
C THR A 255 4.47 -32.79 35.17
N LEU A 256 3.30 -32.24 34.83
CA LEU A 256 2.12 -32.30 35.67
C LEU A 256 1.70 -33.74 35.96
N TRP A 257 1.57 -34.59 34.93
CA TRP A 257 1.25 -36.02 35.11
C TRP A 257 2.26 -36.73 36.02
N SER A 258 3.55 -36.44 35.86
CA SER A 258 4.60 -37.01 36.71
C SER A 258 4.44 -36.56 38.17
N GLN A 259 4.11 -35.29 38.41
CA GLN A 259 3.89 -34.75 39.76
C GLN A 259 2.60 -35.28 40.40
N GLU A 260 1.52 -35.45 39.62
CA GLU A 260 0.28 -36.06 40.07
C GLU A 260 0.51 -37.52 40.51
N ALA A 261 1.25 -38.30 39.73
CA ALA A 261 1.62 -39.67 40.09
C ALA A 261 2.48 -39.72 41.36
N LEU A 262 3.43 -38.80 41.53
CA LEU A 262 4.25 -38.70 42.75
C LEU A 262 3.41 -38.31 43.98
N LEU A 263 2.43 -37.42 43.81
CA LEU A 263 1.50 -37.02 44.85
C LEU A 263 0.61 -38.19 45.27
N GLU A 264 0.07 -38.95 44.32
CA GLU A 264 -0.74 -40.14 44.56
C GLU A 264 0.07 -41.20 45.34
N GLN A 265 1.28 -41.51 44.87
CA GLN A 265 2.17 -42.44 45.55
C GLN A 265 2.52 -42.00 46.99
N SER A 266 2.78 -40.71 47.19
CA SER A 266 3.07 -40.14 48.51
C SER A 266 1.86 -40.21 49.42
N THR A 267 0.66 -40.00 48.89
CA THR A 267 -0.62 -40.11 49.62
C THR A 267 -0.87 -41.55 50.07
N MET A 268 -0.73 -42.53 49.16
CA MET A 268 -0.85 -43.95 49.49
C MET A 268 0.17 -44.40 50.55
N THR A 269 1.41 -43.93 50.44
CA THR A 269 2.47 -44.25 51.42
C THR A 269 2.16 -43.64 52.79
N ARG A 270 1.61 -42.42 52.84
CA ARG A 270 1.17 -41.80 54.08
C ARG A 270 0.01 -42.56 54.71
N GLU A 271 -0.96 -43.00 53.91
CA GLU A 271 -2.11 -43.80 54.36
C GLU A 271 -1.70 -45.20 54.84
N SER A 272 -0.68 -45.83 54.25
CA SER A 272 -0.21 -47.13 54.73
C SER A 272 0.50 -47.07 56.09
N ILE A 273 1.16 -45.95 56.40
CA ILE A 273 1.88 -45.76 57.67
C ILE A 273 0.97 -45.19 58.76
N SER A 274 0.15 -44.20 58.41
CA SER A 274 -0.64 -43.41 59.36
C SER A 274 -2.15 -43.62 59.22
N GLY A 275 -2.59 -44.50 58.32
CA GLY A 275 -4.00 -44.85 58.18
C GLY A 275 -4.46 -45.76 59.31
N VAL A 276 -5.69 -45.55 59.76
CA VAL A 276 -6.34 -46.42 60.74
C VAL A 276 -6.96 -47.60 60.00
N ASN A 277 -6.53 -48.81 60.30
CA ASN A 277 -7.18 -50.02 59.80
C ASN A 277 -8.40 -50.33 60.68
N LEU A 278 -9.61 -50.06 60.18
CA LEU A 278 -10.85 -50.24 60.92
C LEU A 278 -11.11 -51.70 61.32
N ASP A 279 -10.60 -52.68 60.56
CA ASP A 279 -10.77 -54.10 60.88
C ASP A 279 -9.86 -54.52 62.04
N GLU A 280 -8.62 -54.01 62.07
CA GLU A 280 -7.70 -54.24 63.19
C GLU A 280 -8.19 -53.53 64.46
N GLU A 281 -8.67 -52.29 64.33
CA GLU A 281 -9.25 -51.54 65.46
C GLU A 281 -10.54 -52.21 65.97
N ALA A 282 -11.39 -52.76 65.08
CA ALA A 282 -12.57 -53.52 65.46
C ALA A 282 -12.22 -54.84 66.17
N ALA A 283 -11.21 -55.57 65.68
CA ALA A 283 -10.72 -56.78 66.34
C ALA A 283 -10.13 -56.49 67.73
N ASN A 284 -9.35 -55.40 67.85
CA ASN A 284 -8.83 -54.92 69.13
C ASN A 284 -9.97 -54.49 70.07
N LEU A 285 -10.99 -53.81 69.56
CA LEU A 285 -12.16 -53.40 70.33
C LEU A 285 -12.95 -54.61 70.85
N VAL A 286 -13.20 -55.61 70.01
CA VAL A 286 -13.83 -56.88 70.42
C VAL A 286 -12.97 -57.60 71.47
N ARG A 287 -11.65 -57.64 71.28
CA ARG A 287 -10.72 -58.22 72.26
C ARG A 287 -10.76 -57.47 73.60
N PHE A 288 -10.79 -56.14 73.59
CA PHE A 288 -10.90 -55.33 74.81
C PHE A 288 -12.25 -55.54 75.50
N GLN A 289 -13.35 -55.67 74.75
CA GLN A 289 -14.67 -56.01 75.29
C GLN A 289 -14.66 -57.38 75.97
N GLN A 290 -14.07 -58.41 75.34
CA GLN A 290 -13.94 -59.75 75.92
C GLN A 290 -13.06 -59.74 77.17
N ALA A 291 -11.92 -59.04 77.13
CA ALA A 291 -11.04 -58.90 78.29
C ALA A 291 -11.75 -58.19 79.45
N TYR A 292 -12.55 -57.16 79.16
CA TYR A 292 -13.35 -56.44 80.16
C TYR A 292 -14.42 -57.34 80.78
N GLN A 293 -15.16 -58.11 79.97
CA GLN A 293 -16.14 -59.10 80.46
C GLN A 293 -15.48 -60.18 81.32
N ALA A 294 -14.32 -60.70 80.90
CA ALA A 294 -13.56 -61.68 81.66
C ALA A 294 -13.08 -61.10 83.00
N ALA A 295 -12.55 -59.87 83.01
CA ALA A 295 -12.17 -59.18 84.24
C ALA A 295 -13.36 -58.95 85.19
N ALA A 296 -14.52 -58.57 84.65
CA ALA A 296 -15.75 -58.43 85.43
C ALA A 296 -16.19 -59.77 86.05
N GLN A 297 -16.10 -60.88 85.30
CA GLN A 297 -16.41 -62.22 85.80
C GLN A 297 -15.42 -62.67 86.90
N ILE A 298 -14.13 -62.35 86.75
CA ILE A 298 -13.11 -62.61 87.78
C ILE A 298 -13.44 -61.83 89.06
N ILE A 299 -13.81 -60.55 88.95
CA ILE A 299 -14.23 -59.73 90.10
C ILE A 299 -15.47 -60.32 90.77
N GLN A 300 -16.48 -60.72 89.98
CA GLN A 300 -17.70 -61.33 90.50
C GLN A 300 -17.41 -62.65 91.23
N THR A 301 -16.56 -63.49 90.65
CA THR A 301 -16.12 -64.77 91.25
C THR A 301 -15.30 -64.53 92.51
N SER A 302 -14.41 -63.54 92.49
CA SER A 302 -13.60 -63.16 93.66
C SER A 302 -14.49 -62.64 94.79
N ASN A 303 -15.49 -61.81 94.49
CA ASN A 303 -16.49 -61.36 95.46
C ASN A 303 -17.29 -62.53 96.02
N ALA A 304 -17.70 -63.48 95.18
CA ALA A 304 -18.41 -64.68 95.62
C ALA A 304 -17.55 -65.54 96.56
N ILE A 305 -16.28 -65.81 96.21
CA ILE A 305 -15.34 -66.51 97.08
C ILE A 305 -15.15 -65.76 98.40
N PHE A 306 -15.00 -64.44 98.35
CA PHE A 306 -14.84 -63.61 99.54
C PHE A 306 -16.07 -63.66 100.46
N SER A 307 -17.27 -63.61 99.90
CA SER A 307 -18.53 -63.80 100.63
C SER A 307 -18.64 -65.20 101.24
N THR A 308 -18.33 -66.26 100.49
CA THR A 308 -18.33 -67.64 101.01
C THR A 308 -17.33 -67.83 102.15
N LEU A 309 -16.12 -67.26 102.04
CA LEU A 309 -15.13 -67.28 103.12
C LEU A 309 -15.62 -66.52 104.36
N LEU A 310 -16.29 -65.38 104.19
CA LEU A 310 -16.88 -64.62 105.30
C LEU A 310 -18.05 -65.36 105.97
N GLU A 311 -18.85 -66.08 105.20
CA GLU A 311 -20.00 -66.86 105.70
C GLU A 311 -19.56 -68.13 106.43
N ALA A 312 -18.54 -68.84 105.91
CA ALA A 312 -17.93 -70.00 106.54
C ALA A 312 -17.19 -69.69 107.86
N VAL A 313 -16.78 -68.44 108.08
CA VAL A 313 -16.16 -67.97 109.34
C VAL A 313 -17.21 -67.47 110.35
N ARG A 314 -18.47 -67.25 109.92
CA ARG A 314 -19.56 -66.72 110.77
C ARG A 314 -20.59 -67.76 111.20
N GLY A 315 -20.55 -68.98 110.67
CA GLY A 315 -21.31 -70.15 111.16
C GLY A 315 -20.42 -71.08 111.96
#